data_AF-A0A920MUC7-F1
#
_entry.id   AF-A0A920MUC7-F1
#
_cell.length_a   1.000
_cell.length_b   1.000
_cell.length_c   1.000
_cell.angle_alpha   90.00
_cell.angle_beta   90.00
_cell.angle_gamma   90.00
#
_symmetry.space_group_name_H-M   'P 1'
#
loop_
_entity.id
_entity.type
_entity.pdbx_description
1 polymer ?
#
loop_
_entity_poly.entity_id
_entity_poly.type
_entity_poly.pdbx_seq_one_letter_code
_entity_poly.pdbx_strand_id
1 'polypeptide(L)'
;MIEKQSGHIVTNTSVAGLIGSRNRTAYSSAKFALHGFFDSLRSEVARHNINITLIAPGLVQTNIGKNALTKSGHAYGKDDRGHANGLSAEAAAKQIISAVRRKKREVIVAKWNDIAWLGIILRKYFPWLYFELAKRIKA
;
A
#
# COMPACT_ATOMS: atom_id res chain seq x y z
N MET A 1 -19.49 -11.74 11.49
CA MET A 1 -19.47 -11.89 10.00
C MET A 1 -19.72 -13.35 9.63
N ILE A 2 -18.99 -14.30 10.21
CA ILE A 2 -19.17 -15.75 9.97
C ILE A 2 -20.62 -16.19 10.24
N GLU A 3 -21.16 -15.94 11.44
CA GLU A 3 -22.56 -16.29 11.76
C GLU A 3 -23.57 -15.67 10.79
N LYS A 4 -23.29 -14.45 10.29
CA LYS A 4 -24.14 -13.72 9.35
C LYS A 4 -23.95 -14.15 7.87
N GLN A 5 -23.00 -15.05 7.58
CA GLN A 5 -22.61 -15.49 6.23
C GLN A 5 -22.45 -14.32 5.24
N SER A 6 -21.91 -13.19 5.72
CA SER A 6 -21.78 -11.98 4.93
C SER A 6 -20.82 -10.99 5.57
N GLY A 7 -20.05 -10.31 4.72
CA GLY A 7 -19.36 -9.08 5.07
C GLY A 7 -18.16 -8.79 4.17
N HIS A 8 -17.43 -7.72 4.51
CA HIS A 8 -16.26 -7.29 3.76
C HIS A 8 -15.20 -6.74 4.70
N ILE A 9 -14.02 -7.36 4.69
CA ILE A 9 -12.83 -6.87 5.39
C ILE A 9 -12.03 -6.00 4.41
N VAL A 10 -11.72 -4.77 4.83
CA VAL A 10 -10.92 -3.84 4.03
C VAL A 10 -9.70 -3.47 4.83
N THR A 11 -8.51 -3.65 4.26
CA THR A 11 -7.24 -3.41 4.96
C THR A 11 -6.36 -2.43 4.20
N ASN A 12 -5.72 -1.53 4.94
CA ASN A 12 -4.83 -0.52 4.37
C ASN A 12 -3.36 -0.96 4.44
N THR A 13 -2.86 -1.47 3.32
CA THR A 13 -1.46 -1.87 3.13
C THR A 13 -0.60 -0.67 2.69
N SER A 14 0.16 -0.81 1.62
CA SER A 14 0.94 0.22 0.91
C SER A 14 1.55 -0.41 -0.34
N VAL A 15 1.94 0.38 -1.34
CA VAL A 15 2.91 -0.07 -2.37
C VAL A 15 4.17 -0.65 -1.72
N ALA A 16 4.57 -0.18 -0.53
CA ALA A 16 5.67 -0.75 0.24
C ALA A 16 5.42 -2.19 0.75
N GLY A 17 4.17 -2.68 0.67
CA GLY A 17 3.80 -4.08 0.91
C GLY A 17 3.84 -4.96 -0.35
N LEU A 18 4.10 -4.36 -1.52
CA LEU A 18 4.24 -5.05 -2.81
C LEU A 18 5.68 -5.02 -3.31
N ILE A 19 6.40 -3.94 -3.00
CA ILE A 19 7.82 -3.75 -3.33
C ILE A 19 8.58 -3.17 -2.12
N GLY A 20 9.82 -3.60 -1.92
CA GLY A 20 10.66 -3.12 -0.82
C GLY A 20 11.59 -2.00 -1.28
N SER A 21 11.72 -0.93 -0.49
CA SER A 21 12.61 0.20 -0.80
C SER A 21 13.61 0.49 0.32
N ARG A 22 14.70 1.18 -0.05
CA ARG A 22 15.77 1.58 0.88
C ARG A 22 15.19 2.38 2.05
N ASN A 23 15.75 2.20 3.25
CA ASN A 23 15.33 2.87 4.50
C ASN A 23 13.89 2.59 4.95
N ARG A 24 13.22 1.58 4.37
CA ARG A 24 11.85 1.20 4.73
C ARG A 24 11.74 -0.24 5.23
N THR A 25 12.84 -0.95 5.53
CA THR A 25 12.84 -2.38 5.88
C THR A 25 11.72 -2.78 6.84
N ALA A 26 11.66 -2.20 8.04
CA ALA A 26 10.63 -2.55 9.03
C ALA A 26 9.21 -2.23 8.54
N TYR A 27 9.02 -1.07 7.90
CA TYR A 27 7.72 -0.67 7.35
C TYR A 27 7.25 -1.59 6.22
N SER A 28 8.12 -1.88 5.26
CA SER A 28 7.85 -2.81 4.17
C SER A 28 7.55 -4.19 4.71
N SER A 29 8.36 -4.74 5.62
CA SER A 29 8.10 -6.05 6.24
C SER A 29 6.70 -6.13 6.86
N ALA A 30 6.31 -5.12 7.65
CA ALA A 30 4.97 -5.08 8.25
C ALA A 30 3.86 -5.01 7.18
N LYS A 31 4.05 -4.22 6.12
CA LYS A 31 3.06 -4.11 5.04
C LYS A 31 2.97 -5.36 4.18
N PHE A 32 4.08 -6.05 3.90
CA PHE A 32 4.11 -7.36 3.24
C PHE A 32 3.42 -8.45 4.10
N ALA A 33 3.61 -8.42 5.42
CA ALA A 33 2.96 -9.37 6.32
C ALA A 33 1.43 -9.31 6.22
N LEU A 34 0.84 -8.12 6.02
CA LEU A 34 -0.60 -7.99 5.77
C LEU A 34 -1.04 -8.74 4.52
N HIS A 35 -0.25 -8.72 3.44
CA HIS A 35 -0.57 -9.45 2.21
C HIS A 35 -0.64 -10.96 2.45
N GLY A 36 0.38 -11.54 3.08
CA GLY A 36 0.40 -12.97 3.41
C GLY A 36 -0.73 -13.37 4.37
N PHE A 37 -0.99 -12.55 5.40
CA PHE A 37 -2.07 -12.78 6.36
C PHE A 37 -3.43 -12.81 5.67
N PHE A 38 -3.76 -11.77 4.89
CA PHE A 38 -5.06 -11.66 4.26
C PHE A 38 -5.23 -12.58 3.04
N ASP A 39 -4.14 -13.01 2.40
CA ASP A 39 -4.20 -14.07 1.40
C ASP A 39 -4.59 -15.42 2.02
N SER A 40 -4.02 -15.75 3.18
CA SER A 40 -4.39 -16.96 3.93
C SER A 40 -5.82 -16.87 4.45
N LEU A 41 -6.17 -15.77 5.14
CA LEU A 41 -7.52 -15.58 5.68
C LEU A 41 -8.60 -15.64 4.60
N ARG A 42 -8.31 -15.15 3.39
CA ARG A 42 -9.29 -15.14 2.29
C ARG A 42 -9.76 -16.55 1.92
N SER A 43 -8.88 -17.54 1.89
CA SER A 43 -9.30 -18.92 1.59
C SER A 43 -10.12 -19.52 2.73
N GLU A 44 -9.77 -19.19 3.98
CA GLU A 44 -10.49 -19.65 5.18
C GLU A 44 -11.93 -19.12 5.25
N VAL A 45 -12.13 -17.85 4.90
CA VAL A 45 -13.44 -17.19 5.03
C VAL A 45 -14.29 -17.17 3.75
N ALA A 46 -13.75 -17.62 2.62
CA ALA A 46 -14.44 -17.61 1.33
C ALA A 46 -15.81 -18.32 1.38
N ARG A 47 -15.86 -19.47 2.06
CA ARG A 47 -17.10 -20.25 2.26
C ARG A 47 -18.18 -19.52 3.06
N HIS A 48 -17.82 -18.44 3.74
CA HIS A 48 -18.73 -17.62 4.55
C HIS A 48 -19.20 -16.36 3.83
N ASN A 49 -18.96 -16.25 2.51
CA ASN A 49 -19.31 -15.07 1.70
C ASN A 49 -18.72 -13.76 2.29
N ILE A 50 -17.52 -13.86 2.87
CA ILE A 50 -16.75 -12.73 3.39
C ILE A 50 -15.72 -12.32 2.33
N ASN A 51 -15.80 -11.07 1.88
CA ASN A 51 -14.88 -10.51 0.90
C ASN A 51 -13.70 -9.85 1.60
N ILE A 52 -12.53 -9.81 0.96
CA ILE A 52 -11.35 -9.13 1.49
C ILE A 52 -10.69 -8.28 0.40
N THR A 53 -10.59 -6.96 0.65
CA THR A 53 -9.92 -6.00 -0.22
C THR A 53 -8.68 -5.42 0.44
N LEU A 54 -7.52 -5.58 -0.20
CA LEU A 54 -6.28 -4.92 0.20
C LEU A 54 -6.16 -3.60 -0.57
N ILE A 55 -6.03 -2.50 0.15
CA ILE A 55 -5.74 -1.19 -0.41
C ILE A 55 -4.23 -1.00 -0.32
N ALA A 56 -3.55 -0.72 -1.42
CA ALA A 56 -2.12 -0.46 -1.48
C ALA A 56 -1.85 0.97 -1.96
N PRO A 57 -1.92 1.99 -1.08
CA PRO A 57 -1.63 3.36 -1.49
C PRO A 57 -0.16 3.56 -1.88
N GLY A 58 0.04 4.33 -2.95
CA GLY A 58 1.30 4.99 -3.25
C GLY A 58 1.43 6.29 -2.43
N LEU A 59 1.96 7.35 -3.05
CA LEU A 59 2.02 8.66 -2.40
C LEU A 59 0.63 9.31 -2.40
N VAL A 60 0.14 9.67 -1.21
CA VAL A 60 -1.13 10.40 -1.01
C VAL A 60 -0.85 11.67 -0.23
N GLN A 61 -1.42 12.79 -0.66
CA GLN A 61 -1.30 14.11 -0.04
C GLN A 61 -1.96 14.10 1.35
N THR A 62 -1.18 13.80 2.37
CA THR A 62 -1.58 13.77 3.78
C THR A 62 -0.46 14.35 4.65
N ASN A 63 -0.78 14.70 5.90
CA ASN A 63 0.21 15.21 6.84
C ASN A 63 1.13 14.12 7.43
N ILE A 64 1.15 12.90 6.88
CA ILE A 64 1.92 11.77 7.43
C ILE A 64 3.44 12.03 7.43
N GLY A 65 3.95 12.77 6.44
CA GLY A 65 5.35 13.19 6.39
C GLY A 65 5.69 14.16 7.51
N LYS A 66 4.87 15.20 7.69
CA LYS A 66 5.02 16.23 8.73
C LYS A 66 4.92 15.63 10.13
N ASN A 67 3.99 14.69 10.33
CA ASN A 67 3.73 14.04 11.61
C ASN A 67 4.64 12.84 11.88
N ALA A 68 5.50 12.45 10.93
CA ALA A 68 6.43 11.35 11.15
C ALA A 68 7.38 11.69 12.31
N LEU A 69 7.73 10.71 13.13
CA LEU A 69 8.65 10.92 14.24
C LEU A 69 10.10 10.81 13.76
N THR A 70 10.95 11.65 14.35
CA THR A 70 12.41 11.57 14.26
C THR A 70 12.95 10.55 15.26
N LYS A 71 14.26 10.30 15.22
CA LYS A 71 14.93 9.41 16.18
C LYS A 71 14.79 9.88 17.63
N SER A 72 14.60 11.18 17.87
CA SER A 72 14.38 11.76 19.20
C SER A 72 12.91 11.77 19.63
N GLY A 73 12.01 11.14 18.86
CA GLY A 73 10.58 11.13 19.14
C GLY A 73 9.83 12.43 18.83
N HIS A 74 10.53 13.47 18.35
CA HIS A 74 9.91 14.73 17.94
C HIS A 74 9.33 14.61 16.52
N ALA A 75 8.28 15.38 16.22
CA ALA A 75 7.73 15.46 14.87
C ALA A 75 8.78 15.96 13.87
N TYR A 76 8.79 15.37 12.68
CA TYR A 76 9.73 15.71 11.61
C TYR A 76 9.47 17.11 11.05
N GLY A 77 8.20 17.53 11.01
CA GLY A 77 7.80 18.90 10.71
C GLY A 77 7.94 19.34 9.24
N LYS A 78 8.55 18.51 8.38
CA LYS A 78 8.76 18.79 6.94
C LYS A 78 7.94 17.86 6.05
N ASP A 79 7.55 18.37 4.90
CA ASP A 79 6.88 17.62 3.83
C ASP A 79 7.80 17.45 2.61
N ASP A 80 8.90 16.73 2.80
CA ASP A 80 9.92 16.49 1.76
C ASP A 80 9.84 15.07 1.17
N ARG A 81 8.88 14.26 1.62
CA ARG A 81 8.77 12.84 1.24
C ARG A 81 7.94 12.61 -0.03
N GLY A 82 7.83 13.62 -0.88
CA GLY A 82 7.08 13.57 -2.14
C GLY A 82 5.55 13.47 -2.01
N HIS A 83 4.98 13.59 -0.80
CA HIS A 83 3.53 13.43 -0.60
C HIS A 83 2.74 14.56 -1.25
N ALA A 84 3.29 15.78 -1.31
CA ALA A 84 2.73 16.90 -2.08
C ALA A 84 2.50 16.56 -3.57
N ASN A 85 3.38 15.77 -4.17
CA ASN A 85 3.27 15.32 -5.56
C ASN A 85 2.41 14.07 -5.73
N GLY A 86 1.90 13.49 -4.64
CA GLY A 86 1.05 12.32 -4.63
C GLY A 86 -0.37 12.58 -5.13
N LEU A 87 -1.20 11.54 -5.06
CA LEU A 87 -2.64 11.62 -5.31
C LEU A 87 -3.32 12.44 -4.18
N SER A 88 -4.33 13.25 -4.50
CA SER A 88 -5.07 13.95 -3.45
C SER A 88 -5.82 12.96 -2.55
N ALA A 89 -6.02 13.31 -1.28
CA ALA A 89 -6.74 12.46 -0.32
C ALA A 89 -8.17 12.14 -0.81
N GLU A 90 -8.84 13.12 -1.42
CA GLU A 90 -10.19 12.92 -1.98
C GLU A 90 -10.18 11.95 -3.17
N ALA A 91 -9.22 12.07 -4.09
CA ALA A 91 -9.09 11.15 -5.21
C ALA A 91 -8.71 9.74 -4.73
N ALA A 92 -7.86 9.63 -3.72
CA ALA A 92 -7.55 8.36 -3.07
C ALA A 92 -8.81 7.71 -2.47
N ALA A 93 -9.61 8.49 -1.72
CA ALA A 93 -10.87 8.01 -1.15
C ALA A 93 -11.85 7.52 -2.24
N LYS A 94 -11.98 8.25 -3.35
CA LYS A 94 -12.80 7.84 -4.51
C LYS A 94 -12.33 6.50 -5.10
N GLN A 95 -11.02 6.31 -5.28
CA GLN A 95 -10.46 5.03 -5.76
C GLN A 95 -10.72 3.89 -4.78
N ILE A 96 -10.53 4.13 -3.47
CA ILE A 96 -10.77 3.15 -2.41
C ILE A 96 -12.22 2.71 -2.40
N ILE A 97 -13.16 3.65 -2.32
CA ILE A 97 -14.60 3.35 -2.25
C ILE A 97 -15.04 2.58 -3.50
N SER A 98 -14.57 2.97 -4.69
CA SER A 98 -14.85 2.25 -5.94
C SER A 98 -14.35 0.80 -5.90
N ALA A 99 -13.13 0.56 -5.39
CA ALA A 99 -12.56 -0.77 -5.28
C ALA A 99 -13.29 -1.66 -4.26
N VAL A 100 -13.67 -1.09 -3.11
CA VAL A 100 -14.46 -1.77 -2.07
C VAL A 100 -15.83 -2.15 -2.62
N ARG A 101 -16.54 -1.22 -3.28
CA ARG A 101 -17.85 -1.50 -3.92
C ARG A 101 -17.77 -2.63 -4.96
N ARG A 102 -16.66 -2.72 -5.69
CA ARG A 102 -16.39 -3.77 -6.68
C ARG A 102 -15.81 -5.05 -6.10
N LYS A 103 -15.65 -5.15 -4.77
CA LYS A 103 -15.05 -6.30 -4.07
C LYS A 103 -13.71 -6.74 -4.67
N LYS A 104 -12.88 -5.77 -5.10
CA LYS A 104 -11.56 -6.09 -5.67
C LYS A 104 -10.71 -6.82 -4.64
N ARG A 105 -9.96 -7.84 -5.04
CA ARG A 105 -8.99 -8.52 -4.17
C ARG A 105 -7.95 -7.53 -3.63
N GLU A 106 -7.43 -6.70 -4.53
CA GLU A 106 -6.41 -5.70 -4.27
C GLU A 106 -6.62 -4.48 -5.16
N VAL A 107 -6.27 -3.29 -4.66
CA VAL A 107 -6.23 -2.05 -5.43
C VAL A 107 -4.99 -1.25 -5.08
N ILE A 108 -4.22 -0.84 -6.09
CA ILE A 108 -3.17 0.16 -5.94
C ILE A 108 -3.82 1.54 -6.06
N VAL A 109 -3.62 2.38 -5.05
CA VAL A 109 -4.20 3.72 -4.98
C VAL A 109 -3.11 4.75 -5.21
N ALA A 110 -2.98 5.18 -6.47
CA ALA A 110 -1.94 6.08 -6.92
C ALA A 110 -2.40 6.85 -8.16
N LYS A 111 -1.58 7.79 -8.63
CA LYS A 111 -1.75 8.37 -9.97
C LYS A 111 -1.46 7.30 -11.03
N TRP A 112 -2.08 7.41 -12.20
CA TRP A 112 -1.85 6.47 -13.30
C TRP A 112 -0.42 6.49 -13.84
N ASN A 113 0.23 7.66 -13.78
CA ASN A 113 1.62 7.87 -14.18
C ASN A 113 2.61 7.78 -13.00
N ASP A 114 2.18 7.23 -11.86
CA ASP A 114 3.06 7.05 -10.70
C ASP A 114 4.11 5.96 -10.98
N ILE A 115 5.38 6.25 -10.68
CA ILE A 115 6.50 5.32 -10.87
C ILE A 115 6.34 4.03 -10.06
N ALA A 116 5.49 4.03 -9.03
CA ALA A 116 5.09 2.83 -8.30
C ALA A 116 4.61 1.70 -9.23
N TRP A 117 3.84 2.03 -10.27
CA TRP A 117 3.36 1.03 -11.24
C TRP A 117 4.50 0.32 -11.97
N LEU A 118 5.48 1.10 -12.45
CA LEU A 118 6.67 0.55 -13.08
C LEU A 118 7.48 -0.30 -12.09
N GLY A 119 7.66 0.18 -10.86
CA GLY A 119 8.36 -0.56 -9.80
C GLY A 119 7.73 -1.91 -9.50
N ILE A 120 6.40 -1.99 -9.44
CA ILE A 120 5.65 -3.23 -9.20
C ILE A 120 5.83 -4.20 -10.38
N ILE A 121 5.71 -3.72 -11.62
CA ILE A 121 5.91 -4.53 -12.83
C ILE A 121 7.35 -5.08 -12.87
N LEU A 122 8.35 -4.21 -12.66
CA LEU A 122 9.75 -4.61 -12.63
C LEU A 122 10.02 -5.62 -11.51
N ARG A 123 9.53 -5.38 -10.29
CA ARG A 123 9.73 -6.33 -9.17
C ARG A 123 9.16 -7.71 -9.47
N LYS A 124 8.01 -7.77 -10.16
CA LYS A 124 7.29 -9.00 -10.49
C LYS A 124 7.94 -9.77 -11.64
N TYR A 125 8.31 -9.10 -12.73
CA TYR A 125 8.75 -9.75 -13.97
C TYR A 125 10.25 -9.64 -14.25
N PHE A 126 10.91 -8.59 -13.74
CA PHE A 126 12.33 -8.30 -13.97
C PHE A 126 13.06 -7.95 -12.66
N PRO A 127 13.08 -8.86 -11.67
CA PRO A 127 13.56 -8.55 -10.32
C PRO A 127 15.02 -8.10 -10.30
N TRP A 128 15.88 -8.63 -11.19
CA TRP A 128 17.28 -8.19 -11.29
C TRP A 128 17.37 -6.69 -11.61
N LEU A 129 16.54 -6.21 -12.54
CA LEU A 129 16.54 -4.82 -12.98
C LEU A 129 15.93 -3.93 -11.91
N TYR A 130 14.86 -4.39 -11.26
CA TYR A 130 14.28 -3.68 -10.12
C TYR A 130 15.34 -3.42 -9.04
N PHE A 131 16.06 -4.45 -8.61
CA PHE A 131 17.04 -4.30 -7.54
C PHE A 131 18.27 -3.50 -7.98
N GLU A 132 18.68 -3.57 -9.24
CA GLU A 132 19.77 -2.74 -9.76
C GLU A 132 19.40 -1.25 -9.81
N LEU A 133 18.18 -0.92 -10.24
CA LEU A 133 17.66 0.44 -10.22
C LEU A 133 17.43 0.94 -8.78
N ALA A 134 16.91 0.08 -7.90
CA ALA A 134 16.63 0.44 -6.51
C ALA A 134 17.89 0.86 -5.73
N LYS A 135 19.06 0.30 -6.06
CA LYS A 135 20.36 0.74 -5.49
C LYS A 135 20.71 2.19 -5.84
N ARG A 136 20.23 2.68 -6.99
CA ARG A 136 20.58 3.99 -7.57
C ARG A 136 19.64 5.11 -7.12
N ILE A 137 18.51 4.78 -6.49
CA ILE A 137 17.56 5.77 -5.96
C ILE A 137 18.20 6.42 -4.72
N LYS A 138 18.41 7.74 -4.78
CA LYS A 138 18.88 8.55 -3.64
C LYS A 138 17.77 8.64 -2.58
N ALA A 139 18.17 8.56 -1.32
CA ALA A 139 17.29 8.66 -0.16
C ALA A 139 16.87 10.12 0.12
#